data_AF-A0A7S1WCN5-F1
#
_entry.id   AF-A0A7S1WCN5-F1
#
_cell.length_a   1.000
_cell.length_b   1.000
_cell.length_c   1.000
_cell.angle_alpha   90.00
_cell.angle_beta   90.00
_cell.angle_gamma   90.00
#
_symmetry.space_group_name_H-M   'P 1'
#
loop_
_entity.id
_entity.type
_entity.pdbx_description
1 polymer ?
#
loop_
_entity_poly.entity_id
_entity_poly.type
_entity_poly.pdbx_seq_one_letter_code
_entity_poly.pdbx_strand_id
1 'polypeptide(L)'
;ICFSMVVGICLDYDIFLTTRITEFRQAGASPQEAIRRGVCSTGGIISAAGVIMAIAFAGLMFASMVMVNGLSFYMVFAVLYDTFIARCLFTPAAMSLLGRLNWFPSPLGKRDLR
;
A
#
# COMPACT_ATOMS: atom_id res chain seq x y z
N ILE A 1 20.68 -2.94 2.55
CA ILE A 1 20.01 -3.68 1.45
C ILE A 1 18.58 -4.06 1.84
N CYS A 2 18.35 -4.78 2.94
CA CYS A 2 16.99 -5.19 3.36
C CYS A 2 16.00 -4.02 3.44
N PHE A 3 16.39 -2.93 4.12
CA PHE A 3 15.57 -1.71 4.23
C PHE A 3 15.16 -1.19 2.85
N SER A 4 16.11 -0.95 1.96
CA SER A 4 15.85 -0.42 0.61
C SER A 4 14.97 -1.34 -0.23
N MET A 5 15.15 -2.67 -0.12
CA MET A 5 14.32 -3.64 -0.83
C MET A 5 12.88 -3.65 -0.33
N VAL A 6 12.68 -3.72 0.99
CA VAL A 6 11.34 -3.71 1.60
C VAL A 6 10.63 -2.39 1.28
N VAL A 7 11.30 -1.26 1.45
CA VAL A 7 10.73 0.05 1.13
C VAL A 7 10.34 0.13 -0.34
N GLY A 8 11.19 -0.31 -1.27
CA GLY A 8 10.86 -0.32 -2.70
C GLY A 8 9.58 -1.10 -3.00
N ILE A 9 9.46 -2.33 -2.47
CA ILE A 9 8.30 -3.18 -2.70
C ILE A 9 7.02 -2.60 -2.07
N CYS A 10 7.10 -2.13 -0.82
CA CYS A 10 5.94 -1.57 -0.12
C CYS A 10 5.42 -0.30 -0.82
N LEU A 11 6.34 0.57 -1.25
CA LEU A 11 5.97 1.84 -1.88
C LEU A 11 5.21 1.65 -3.19
N ASP A 12 5.58 0.69 -4.04
CA ASP A 12 4.93 0.46 -5.33
C ASP A 12 3.41 0.27 -5.18
N TYR A 13 3.02 -0.52 -4.19
CA TYR A 13 1.61 -0.78 -3.93
C TYR A 13 0.92 0.39 -3.22
N ASP A 14 1.57 1.08 -2.29
CA ASP A 14 1.00 2.26 -1.63
C ASP A 14 0.75 3.40 -2.63
N ILE A 15 1.66 3.60 -3.59
CA ILE A 15 1.48 4.53 -4.69
C ILE A 15 0.28 4.11 -5.55
N PHE A 16 0.13 2.83 -5.86
CA PHE A 16 -1.02 2.35 -6.63
C PHE A 16 -2.36 2.62 -5.92
N LEU A 17 -2.46 2.33 -4.61
CA LEU A 17 -3.67 2.60 -3.83
C LEU A 17 -3.97 4.11 -3.76
N THR A 18 -2.99 4.92 -3.39
CA THR A 18 -3.17 6.37 -3.22
C THR A 18 -3.49 7.07 -4.54
N THR A 19 -2.94 6.59 -5.65
CA THR A 19 -3.30 7.05 -7.00
C THR A 19 -4.77 6.78 -7.28
N ARG A 20 -5.26 5.56 -7.03
CA ARG A 20 -6.68 5.22 -7.26
C ARG A 20 -7.63 6.01 -6.35
N ILE A 21 -7.26 6.25 -5.09
CA ILE A 21 -8.03 7.15 -4.21
C ILE A 21 -8.08 8.56 -4.81
N THR A 22 -6.94 9.07 -5.30
CA THR A 22 -6.84 10.40 -5.90
C THR A 22 -7.69 10.51 -7.16
N GLU A 23 -7.75 9.48 -8.01
CA GLU A 23 -8.62 9.43 -9.18
C GLU A 23 -10.11 9.53 -8.80
N PHE A 24 -10.57 8.78 -7.78
CA PHE A 24 -11.95 8.91 -7.29
C PHE A 24 -12.22 10.30 -6.73
N ARG A 25 -11.23 10.91 -6.05
CA ARG A 25 -11.35 12.28 -5.53
C ARG A 25 -11.42 13.32 -6.66
N GLN A 26 -10.65 13.13 -7.73
CA GLN A 26 -10.70 13.98 -8.93
C GLN A 26 -12.05 13.88 -9.64
N ALA A 27 -12.63 12.66 -9.70
CA ALA A 27 -13.96 12.37 -10.23
C ALA A 27 -15.11 12.93 -9.37
N GLY A 28 -14.82 13.61 -8.25
CA GLY A 28 -15.79 14.34 -7.44
C GLY A 28 -16.30 13.59 -6.20
N ALA A 29 -15.76 12.41 -5.87
CA ALA A 29 -16.11 11.73 -4.63
C ALA A 29 -15.69 12.55 -3.39
N SER A 30 -16.44 12.45 -2.29
CA SER A 30 -16.02 12.99 -0.99
C SER A 30 -14.73 12.28 -0.52
N PRO A 31 -13.92 12.89 0.36
CA PRO A 31 -12.66 12.28 0.82
C PRO A 31 -12.84 10.86 1.39
N GLN A 32 -13.87 10.66 2.20
CA GLN A 32 -14.18 9.36 2.81
C GLN A 32 -14.63 8.34 1.77
N GLU A 33 -15.44 8.75 0.80
CA GLU A 33 -15.91 7.85 -0.26
C GLU A 33 -14.78 7.50 -1.23
N ALA A 34 -13.88 8.44 -1.52
CA ALA A 34 -12.70 8.18 -2.34
C ALA A 34 -11.78 7.13 -1.69
N ILE A 35 -11.54 7.24 -0.37
CA ILE A 35 -10.75 6.27 0.39
C ILE A 35 -11.43 4.89 0.35
N ARG A 36 -12.73 4.83 0.68
CA ARG A 36 -13.50 3.59 0.69
C ARG A 36 -13.47 2.88 -0.67
N ARG A 37 -13.76 3.61 -1.75
CA ARG A 37 -13.76 3.06 -3.12
C ARG A 37 -12.37 2.65 -3.58
N GLY A 38 -11.35 3.43 -3.25
CA GLY A 38 -9.96 3.11 -3.53
C GLY A 38 -9.55 1.76 -2.92
N VAL A 39 -9.82 1.58 -1.62
CA VAL A 39 -9.50 0.33 -0.91
C VAL A 39 -10.31 -0.85 -1.47
N CYS A 40 -11.62 -0.71 -1.67
CA CYS A 40 -12.45 -1.79 -2.20
C CYS A 40 -12.06 -2.22 -3.62
N SER A 41 -11.73 -1.26 -4.49
CA SER A 41 -11.42 -1.56 -5.91
C SER A 41 -10.03 -2.17 -6.11
N THR A 42 -9.08 -1.86 -5.23
CA THR A 42 -7.69 -2.30 -5.37
C THR A 42 -7.31 -3.45 -4.45
N GLY A 43 -8.06 -3.67 -3.36
CA GLY A 43 -7.74 -4.66 -2.33
C GLY A 43 -7.55 -6.07 -2.88
N GLY A 44 -8.42 -6.53 -3.77
CA GLY A 44 -8.32 -7.89 -4.35
C GLY A 44 -7.07 -8.08 -5.21
N ILE A 45 -6.78 -7.13 -6.10
CA ILE A 45 -5.64 -7.20 -7.02
C ILE A 45 -4.32 -7.15 -6.23
N ILE A 46 -4.21 -6.22 -5.27
CA ILE A 46 -2.99 -6.06 -4.49
C ILE A 46 -2.77 -7.25 -3.55
N SER A 47 -3.84 -7.76 -2.93
CA SER A 47 -3.72 -8.94 -2.05
C SER A 47 -3.26 -10.17 -2.82
N ALA A 48 -3.78 -10.39 -4.02
CA ALA A 48 -3.33 -11.47 -4.90
C ALA A 48 -1.84 -11.32 -5.26
N ALA A 49 -1.41 -10.13 -5.64
CA ALA A 49 0.00 -9.85 -5.94
C ALA A 49 0.91 -10.06 -4.71
N GLY A 50 0.48 -9.60 -3.52
CA GLY A 50 1.18 -9.80 -2.26
C GLY A 50 1.38 -11.27 -1.91
N VAL A 51 0.33 -12.09 -2.09
CA VAL A 51 0.42 -13.54 -1.86
C VAL A 51 1.39 -14.21 -2.84
N ILE A 52 1.34 -13.85 -4.13
CA ILE A 52 2.25 -14.41 -5.15
C ILE A 52 3.70 -14.08 -4.80
N MET A 53 3.99 -12.84 -4.42
CA MET A 53 5.34 -12.43 -3.99
C MET A 53 5.79 -13.16 -2.72
N ALA A 54 4.90 -13.32 -1.73
CA ALA A 54 5.23 -14.05 -0.51
C ALA A 54 5.62 -15.51 -0.82
N ILE A 55 4.91 -16.17 -1.74
CA ILE A 55 5.26 -17.52 -2.20
C ILE A 55 6.62 -17.53 -2.91
N ALA A 56 6.88 -16.55 -3.79
CA ALA A 56 8.15 -16.44 -4.50
C ALA A 56 9.34 -16.25 -3.54
N PHE A 57 9.21 -15.36 -2.55
CA PHE A 57 10.24 -15.15 -1.54
C PHE A 57 10.38 -16.36 -0.59
N ALA A 58 9.29 -17.05 -0.26
CA ALA A 58 9.36 -18.28 0.52
C ALA A 58 10.20 -19.36 -0.18
N GLY A 59 10.19 -19.42 -1.52
CA GLY A 59 11.07 -20.29 -2.29
C GLY A 59 12.57 -20.01 -2.06
N LEU A 60 12.93 -18.73 -1.88
CA LEU A 60 14.32 -18.33 -1.59
C LEU A 60 14.77 -18.70 -0.18
N MET A 61 13.84 -19.03 0.72
CA MET A 61 14.19 -19.50 2.07
C MET A 61 14.88 -20.87 2.01
N PHE A 62 14.74 -21.65 0.95
CA PHE A 62 15.45 -22.92 0.79
C PHE A 62 16.91 -22.76 0.33
N ALA A 63 17.39 -21.53 0.16
CA ALA A 63 18.78 -21.28 -0.23
C ALA A 63 19.77 -21.71 0.87
N SER A 64 20.84 -22.41 0.48
CA SER A 64 21.92 -22.84 1.39
C SER A 64 22.70 -21.69 2.02
N MET A 65 22.66 -20.51 1.40
CA MET A 65 23.33 -19.32 1.91
C MET A 65 22.47 -18.67 3.01
N VAL A 66 22.95 -18.72 4.25
CA VAL A 66 22.25 -18.17 5.44
C VAL A 66 21.80 -16.72 5.25
N MET A 67 22.62 -15.90 4.57
CA MET A 67 22.27 -14.51 4.26
C MET A 67 21.00 -14.39 3.40
N VAL A 68 20.85 -15.24 2.37
CA VAL A 68 19.70 -15.23 1.46
C VAL A 68 18.46 -15.81 2.15
N ASN A 69 18.63 -16.89 2.92
CA ASN A 69 17.57 -17.46 3.75
C ASN A 69 17.01 -16.43 4.75
N GLY A 70 17.88 -15.75 5.51
CA GLY A 70 17.45 -14.73 6.46
C GLY A 70 16.77 -13.54 5.77
N LEU A 71 17.34 -13.04 4.66
CA LEU A 71 16.76 -11.94 3.89
C LEU A 71 15.37 -12.29 3.36
N SER A 72 15.20 -13.48 2.78
CA SER A 72 13.91 -13.92 2.24
C SER A 72 12.85 -14.08 3.31
N PHE A 73 13.21 -14.57 4.50
CA PHE A 73 12.29 -14.60 5.65
C PHE A 73 11.76 -13.21 6.01
N TYR A 74 12.66 -12.21 6.11
CA TYR A 74 12.25 -10.82 6.36
C TYR A 74 11.34 -10.27 5.25
N MET A 75 11.62 -10.60 3.99
CA MET A 75 10.84 -10.13 2.84
C MET A 75 9.44 -10.73 2.80
N VAL A 76 9.29 -12.03 3.09
CA VAL A 76 7.97 -12.68 3.20
C VAL A 76 7.15 -11.99 4.28
N PHE A 77 7.72 -11.80 5.47
CA PHE A 77 7.01 -11.14 6.56
C PHE A 77 6.63 -9.70 6.22
N ALA A 78 7.55 -8.93 5.64
CA ALA A 78 7.31 -7.54 5.26
C ALA A 78 6.18 -7.40 4.24
N VAL A 79 6.16 -8.24 3.20
CA VAL A 79 5.10 -8.22 2.17
C VAL A 79 3.75 -8.56 2.76
N LEU A 80 3.67 -9.61 3.60
CA LEU A 80 2.41 -10.00 4.23
C LEU A 80 1.91 -8.91 5.19
N TYR A 81 2.81 -8.33 5.99
CA TYR A 81 2.48 -7.21 6.87
C TYR A 81 1.96 -6.00 6.08
N ASP A 82 2.63 -5.62 5.00
CA ASP A 82 2.22 -4.49 4.16
C ASP A 82 0.82 -4.73 3.56
N THR A 83 0.66 -5.90 2.94
CA THR A 83 -0.54 -6.26 2.19
C THR A 83 -1.79 -6.31 3.09
N PHE A 84 -1.67 -6.87 4.29
CA PHE A 84 -2.82 -7.10 5.17
C PHE A 84 -3.00 -6.04 6.24
N ILE A 85 -1.92 -5.47 6.77
CA ILE A 85 -1.99 -4.55 7.92
C ILE A 85 -1.76 -3.11 7.49
N ALA A 86 -0.60 -2.80 6.91
CA ALA A 86 -0.26 -1.42 6.57
C ALA A 86 -1.29 -0.82 5.60
N ARG A 87 -1.59 -1.54 4.52
CA ARG A 87 -2.49 -1.09 3.46
C ARG A 87 -3.96 -1.03 3.86
N CYS A 88 -4.44 -2.03 4.59
CA CYS A 88 -5.87 -2.13 4.90
C CYS A 88 -6.27 -1.25 6.09
N LEU A 89 -5.34 -0.99 7.01
CA LEU A 89 -5.63 -0.28 8.26
C LEU A 89 -4.87 1.02 8.34
N PHE A 90 -3.54 0.96 8.21
CA PHE A 90 -2.70 2.12 8.48
C PHE A 90 -2.89 3.24 7.45
N THR A 91 -2.77 2.93 6.16
CA THR A 91 -2.89 3.92 5.08
C THR A 91 -4.26 4.61 5.08
N PRO A 92 -5.41 3.89 5.14
CA PRO A 92 -6.72 4.52 5.15
C PRO A 92 -6.98 5.31 6.43
N ALA A 93 -6.50 4.84 7.59
CA ALA A 93 -6.63 5.55 8.86
C ALA A 93 -5.81 6.86 8.85
N ALA A 94 -4.56 6.79 8.38
CA ALA A 94 -3.70 7.96 8.24
C ALA A 94 -4.32 8.99 7.29
N MET A 95 -4.84 8.56 6.14
CA MET A 95 -5.54 9.43 5.22
C MET A 95 -6.82 10.00 5.83
N SER A 96 -7.60 9.22 6.56
CA SER A 96 -8.79 9.74 7.24
C SER A 96 -8.44 10.80 8.29
N LEU A 97 -7.32 10.64 9.01
CA LEU A 97 -6.87 11.57 10.05
C LEU A 97 -6.32 12.88 9.47
N LEU A 98 -5.53 12.79 8.40
CA LEU A 98 -4.93 13.95 7.73
C LEU A 98 -5.97 14.81 6.99
N GLY A 99 -7.10 14.23 6.60
CA GLY A 99 -8.24 14.94 6.00
C GLY A 99 -7.83 15.74 4.76
N ARG A 100 -7.86 17.08 4.87
CA ARG A 100 -7.50 18.00 3.77
C ARG A 100 -6.01 18.04 3.46
N LEU A 101 -5.16 17.74 4.44
CA LEU A 101 -3.70 17.79 4.27
C LEU A 101 -3.20 16.76 3.27
N ASN A 102 -3.92 15.63 3.08
CA ASN A 102 -3.61 14.63 2.06
C ASN A 102 -3.50 15.22 0.66
N TRP A 103 -4.26 16.29 0.41
CA TRP A 103 -4.41 16.87 -0.91
C TRP A 103 -3.57 18.11 -1.11
N PHE A 104 -2.80 18.57 -0.13
CA PHE A 104 -1.86 19.67 -0.36
C PHE A 104 -0.69 19.18 -1.21
N PRO A 105 -0.21 19.91 -2.23
CA PRO A 105 -0.61 21.26 -2.68
C PRO A 105 -1.72 21.30 -3.75
N SER A 106 -2.33 20.16 -4.09
CA SER A 106 -3.39 20.05 -5.09
C SER A 106 -4.67 20.83 -4.68
N PRO A 107 -5.39 21.45 -5.65
CA PRO A 107 -6.65 22.16 -5.37
C PRO A 107 -7.79 21.25 -4.89
N LEU A 108 -7.60 19.92 -4.89
CA LEU A 108 -8.58 18.93 -4.40
C LEU A 108 -8.95 19.12 -2.92
N GLY A 109 -8.07 19.73 -2.11
CA GLY A 109 -8.38 20.08 -0.72
C GLY A 109 -9.35 21.26 -0.55
N LYS A 110 -9.52 22.11 -1.57
CA LYS A 110 -10.40 23.30 -1.51
C LYS A 110 -11.87 22.99 -1.79
N ARG A 111 -12.16 21.82 -2.39
CA ARG A 111 -13.53 21.38 -2.73
C ARG A 111 -14.41 21.08 -1.50
N ASP A 112 -13.82 20.90 -0.33
CA ASP A 112 -14.57 20.63 0.92
C ASP A 112 -15.15 21.90 1.59
N LEU A 113 -14.98 23.08 0.99
CA LEU A 113 -15.47 24.38 1.49
C LEU A 113 -16.70 24.92 0.76
N ARG A 114 -17.21 24.19 -0.24
CA ARG A 114 -18.45 24.50 -0.97
C ARG A 114 -19.47 23.42 -0.67
#